data_AF-A0A2N2KEU2-F1
#
_entry.id   AF-A0A2N2KEU2-F1
#
_cell.length_a   1.000
_cell.length_b   1.000
_cell.length_c   1.000
_cell.angle_alpha   90.00
_cell.angle_beta   90.00
_cell.angle_gamma   90.00
#
_symmetry.space_group_name_H-M   'P 1'
#
loop_
_entity.id
_entity.type
_entity.pdbx_description
1 polymer ?
#
loop_
_entity_poly.entity_id
_entity_poly.type
_entity_poly.pdbx_seq_one_letter_code
_entity_poly.pdbx_strand_id
1 'polypeptide(L)'
;MKLGKTWLLLTAAVLFLCLSPALAADPFVSRIKAQVLKQGSEKLEALFGGSEGKAIGESVGLFKQSGLSYQPSLVVPLEGIVDCKDKEQLRVLMGMYLFDSNYALLFGRKQEFSAAIALREAIPDRMNLGGRLKIKTFTPDELKKIADNPDDPANRDLYVKYVVANMQDSLQAAKSDQEIMEAMVDTFYGAVLEGVYVACKLALSAGPGHKFVALFNDQAMRLDKFQEALGAYTGDPELDGLVKRTQRQPVLKPVIEILKTRKGNLPEADVKKILSSIEPERKKLVGKCK
;
A
#
# COMPACT_ATOMS: atom_id res chain seq x y z
N MET A 1 7.19 -67.03 -18.28
CA MET A 1 8.42 -66.29 -18.63
C MET A 1 8.02 -65.18 -19.60
N LYS A 2 8.34 -63.90 -19.46
CA LYS A 2 9.00 -63.07 -18.42
C LYS A 2 8.84 -61.63 -18.96
N LEU A 3 8.42 -60.68 -18.10
CA LEU A 3 8.69 -59.21 -18.12
C LEU A 3 8.29 -58.41 -19.38
N GLY A 4 7.70 -57.21 -19.33
CA GLY A 4 7.32 -56.29 -18.27
C GLY A 4 6.91 -54.98 -18.96
N LYS A 5 5.71 -54.47 -18.65
CA LYS A 5 5.23 -53.15 -19.09
C LYS A 5 4.60 -52.48 -17.89
N THR A 6 5.43 -51.88 -17.04
CA THR A 6 5.04 -51.01 -15.94
C THR A 6 6.32 -50.35 -15.41
N TRP A 7 6.74 -49.25 -16.04
CA TRP A 7 7.51 -48.16 -15.42
C TRP A 7 7.74 -47.06 -16.46
N LEU A 8 6.89 -46.05 -16.44
CA LEU A 8 7.07 -44.77 -17.15
C LEU A 8 6.44 -43.67 -16.29
N LEU A 9 6.82 -43.66 -15.02
CA LEU A 9 6.61 -42.58 -14.06
C LEU A 9 7.86 -42.56 -13.19
N LEU A 10 8.45 -41.37 -13.01
CA LEU A 10 9.67 -41.04 -12.24
C LEU A 10 11.00 -41.30 -12.96
N THR A 11 11.53 -40.27 -13.62
CA THR A 11 12.78 -39.57 -13.24
C THR A 11 13.29 -38.71 -14.40
N ALA A 12 12.87 -37.45 -14.42
CA ALA A 12 13.67 -36.35 -14.96
C ALA A 12 13.45 -35.14 -14.05
N ALA A 13 13.73 -35.36 -12.76
CA ALA A 13 13.94 -34.28 -11.81
C ALA A 13 15.44 -33.99 -11.78
N VAL A 14 15.76 -32.70 -11.64
CA VAL A 14 17.04 -32.20 -11.12
C VAL A 14 18.23 -32.36 -12.08
N LEU A 15 18.28 -31.50 -13.10
CA LEU A 15 19.55 -31.06 -13.67
C LEU A 15 19.68 -29.55 -13.41
N PHE A 16 20.24 -29.29 -12.22
CA PHE A 16 21.06 -28.14 -11.88
C PHE A 16 20.73 -26.83 -12.62
N LEU A 17 19.85 -26.05 -11.99
CA LEU A 17 19.86 -24.58 -12.02
C LEU A 17 21.22 -24.07 -11.50
N CYS A 18 22.27 -24.22 -12.30
CA CYS A 18 23.36 -23.27 -12.30
C CYS A 18 22.82 -22.01 -12.99
N LEU A 19 22.24 -21.12 -12.18
CA LEU A 19 21.78 -19.79 -12.56
C LEU A 19 22.96 -18.98 -13.08
N SER A 20 23.26 -19.15 -14.37
CA SER A 20 24.12 -18.25 -15.12
C SER A 20 23.37 -16.93 -15.34
N PRO A 21 24.02 -15.76 -15.20
CA PRO A 21 23.43 -14.46 -15.51
C PRO A 21 22.97 -14.30 -16.99
N ALA A 22 23.26 -15.28 -17.85
CA ALA A 22 22.85 -15.35 -19.24
C ALA A 22 21.33 -15.55 -19.44
N LEU A 23 20.60 -16.17 -18.50
CA LEU A 23 19.14 -16.31 -18.61
C LEU A 23 18.37 -14.99 -18.39
N ALA A 24 19.00 -14.01 -17.74
CA ALA A 24 18.41 -12.67 -17.56
C ALA A 24 18.45 -11.81 -18.84
N ALA A 25 19.21 -12.24 -19.86
CA ALA A 25 19.36 -11.54 -21.14
C ALA A 25 18.60 -12.18 -22.30
N ASP A 26 17.78 -13.22 -22.04
CA ASP A 26 16.96 -13.85 -23.08
C ASP A 26 15.83 -12.88 -23.52
N PRO A 27 15.77 -12.49 -24.80
CA PRO A 27 14.73 -11.61 -25.33
C PRO A 27 13.30 -12.16 -25.12
N PHE A 28 13.13 -13.47 -25.01
CA PHE A 28 11.84 -14.10 -24.72
C PHE A 28 11.41 -13.87 -23.27
N VAL A 29 12.32 -14.12 -22.31
CA VAL A 29 12.09 -13.88 -20.88
C VAL A 29 11.83 -12.38 -20.63
N SER A 30 12.60 -11.50 -21.29
CA SER A 30 12.39 -10.05 -21.19
C SER A 30 11.03 -9.61 -21.74
N ARG A 31 10.50 -10.23 -22.80
CA ARG A 31 9.18 -9.91 -23.36
C ARG A 31 8.05 -10.39 -22.45
N ILE A 32 8.17 -11.60 -21.90
CA ILE A 32 7.21 -12.13 -20.92
C ILE A 32 7.12 -11.18 -19.72
N LYS A 33 8.27 -10.81 -19.16
CA LYS A 33 8.36 -9.87 -18.03
C LYS A 33 7.74 -8.50 -18.35
N ALA A 34 8.02 -7.94 -19.53
CA ALA A 34 7.43 -6.66 -19.94
C ALA A 34 5.90 -6.75 -20.12
N GLN A 35 5.40 -7.85 -20.69
CA GLN A 35 3.96 -8.08 -20.84
C GLN A 35 3.27 -8.22 -19.47
N VAL A 36 3.92 -8.95 -18.57
CA VAL A 36 3.50 -9.17 -17.18
C VAL A 36 3.38 -7.83 -16.43
N LEU A 37 4.40 -6.99 -16.50
CA LEU A 37 4.40 -5.66 -15.87
C LEU A 37 3.33 -4.73 -16.46
N LYS A 38 3.18 -4.74 -17.79
CA LYS A 38 2.14 -3.98 -18.47
C LYS A 38 0.74 -4.38 -18.02
N GLN A 39 0.44 -5.69 -18.00
CA GLN A 39 -0.86 -6.20 -17.54
C GLN A 39 -1.12 -5.85 -16.07
N GLY A 40 -0.10 -5.96 -15.21
CA GLY A 40 -0.21 -5.55 -13.81
C GLY A 40 -0.56 -4.08 -13.66
N SER A 41 0.12 -3.22 -14.41
CA SER A 41 -0.11 -1.78 -14.40
C SER A 41 -1.51 -1.44 -14.92
N GLU A 42 -1.96 -2.04 -16.03
CA GLU A 42 -3.32 -1.81 -16.57
C GLU A 42 -4.41 -2.25 -15.59
N LYS A 43 -4.19 -3.33 -14.84
CA LYS A 43 -5.10 -3.80 -13.77
C LYS A 43 -5.15 -2.82 -12.61
N LEU A 44 -4.00 -2.34 -12.14
CA LEU A 44 -3.95 -1.30 -11.11
C LEU A 44 -4.58 0.00 -11.62
N GLU A 45 -4.36 0.37 -12.87
CA GLU A 45 -5.01 1.53 -13.50
C GLU A 45 -6.53 1.38 -13.59
N ALA A 46 -7.06 0.18 -13.82
CA ALA A 46 -8.50 -0.06 -13.80
C ALA A 46 -9.11 0.01 -12.38
N LEU A 47 -8.38 -0.48 -11.37
CA LEU A 47 -8.83 -0.49 -9.97
C LEU A 47 -8.73 0.89 -9.32
N PHE A 48 -7.69 1.63 -9.67
CA PHE A 48 -7.29 2.87 -9.00
C PHE A 48 -7.43 4.12 -9.90
N GLY A 49 -7.56 3.99 -11.22
CA GLY A 49 -7.64 5.12 -12.16
C GLY A 49 -9.01 5.79 -12.24
N GLY A 50 -9.01 7.09 -12.54
CA GLY A 50 -10.17 7.86 -13.03
C GLY A 50 -11.20 8.33 -12.00
N SER A 51 -11.48 7.57 -10.93
CA SER A 51 -12.53 7.90 -9.93
C SER A 51 -12.02 8.15 -8.51
N GLU A 52 -10.75 7.83 -8.23
CA GLU A 52 -10.24 7.78 -6.86
C GLU A 52 -9.89 9.12 -6.23
N GLY A 53 -9.59 10.15 -7.03
CA GLY A 53 -9.23 11.45 -6.46
C GLY A 53 -10.29 11.97 -5.49
N LYS A 54 -11.57 11.80 -5.84
CA LYS A 54 -12.69 12.20 -5.00
C LYS A 54 -12.88 11.25 -3.80
N ALA A 55 -12.74 9.94 -4.00
CA ALA A 55 -12.86 8.94 -2.93
C ALA A 55 -11.73 9.04 -1.88
N ILE A 56 -10.51 9.42 -2.28
CA ILE A 56 -9.38 9.65 -1.38
C ILE A 56 -9.67 10.83 -0.44
N GLY A 57 -10.20 11.94 -0.98
CA GLY A 57 -10.60 13.10 -0.19
C GLY A 57 -11.79 12.85 0.74
N GLU A 58 -12.81 12.12 0.27
CA GLU A 58 -14.01 11.78 1.04
C GLU A 58 -13.73 10.78 2.17
N SER A 59 -12.91 9.76 1.91
CA SER A 59 -12.55 8.72 2.88
C SER A 59 -11.81 9.25 4.11
N VAL A 60 -10.87 10.17 3.90
CA VAL A 60 -10.12 10.76 5.02
C VAL A 60 -11.06 11.58 5.90
N GLY A 61 -12.05 12.28 5.31
CA GLY A 61 -13.11 12.99 6.03
C GLY A 61 -13.90 12.13 7.03
N LEU A 62 -14.00 10.82 6.82
CA LEU A 62 -14.75 9.91 7.69
C LEU A 62 -14.19 9.84 9.11
N PHE A 63 -12.87 10.00 9.29
CA PHE A 63 -12.29 10.04 10.64
C PHE A 63 -12.85 11.23 11.45
N LYS A 64 -12.87 12.42 10.85
CA LYS A 64 -13.40 13.65 11.45
C LYS A 64 -14.91 13.55 11.65
N GLN A 65 -15.64 13.00 10.68
CA GLN A 65 -17.10 12.79 10.76
C GLN A 65 -17.50 11.80 11.86
N SER A 66 -16.68 10.78 12.12
CA SER A 66 -16.88 9.83 13.22
C SER A 66 -16.52 10.39 14.61
N GLY A 67 -16.19 11.69 14.70
CA GLY A 67 -15.83 12.36 15.95
C GLY A 67 -14.45 11.96 16.50
N LEU A 68 -13.57 11.41 15.65
CA LEU A 68 -12.21 11.09 16.04
C LEU A 68 -11.33 12.32 15.99
N SER A 69 -10.20 12.26 16.70
CA SER A 69 -9.17 13.30 16.72
C SER A 69 -7.84 12.76 16.20
N TYR A 70 -6.93 13.68 15.88
CA TYR A 70 -5.55 13.34 15.57
C TYR A 70 -4.79 12.86 16.83
N GLN A 71 -4.15 11.69 16.75
CA GLN A 71 -3.29 11.15 17.81
C GLN A 71 -1.85 10.94 17.28
N PRO A 72 -0.87 11.78 17.69
CA PRO A 72 0.53 11.66 17.25
C PRO A 72 1.17 10.31 17.60
N SER A 73 0.71 9.63 18.65
CA SER A 73 1.22 8.32 19.05
C SER A 73 0.84 7.19 18.09
N LEU A 74 -0.11 7.42 17.17
CA LEU A 74 -0.59 6.40 16.25
C LEU A 74 0.12 6.42 14.90
N VAL A 75 0.78 7.52 14.53
CA VAL A 75 1.48 7.66 13.24
C VAL A 75 2.88 7.05 13.29
N VAL A 76 3.50 6.87 12.13
CA VAL A 76 4.90 6.43 12.04
C VAL A 76 5.82 7.54 12.56
N PRO A 77 6.82 7.23 13.41
CA PRO A 77 7.78 8.24 13.85
C PRO A 77 8.49 8.91 12.66
N LEU A 78 8.67 10.22 12.74
CA LEU A 78 9.30 11.01 11.68
C LEU A 78 10.83 10.89 11.68
N GLU A 79 11.42 10.43 12.80
CA GLU A 79 12.86 10.37 12.99
C GLU A 79 13.35 8.97 13.36
N GLY A 80 14.54 8.64 12.85
CA GLY A 80 15.25 7.41 13.16
C GLY A 80 14.56 6.15 12.66
N ILE A 81 13.67 6.23 11.65
CA ILE A 81 12.99 5.06 11.08
C ILE A 81 13.66 4.57 9.80
N VAL A 82 13.99 5.47 8.88
CA VAL A 82 14.28 5.13 7.48
C VAL A 82 15.72 4.67 7.20
N ASP A 83 16.70 5.08 8.02
CA ASP A 83 18.13 4.93 7.66
C ASP A 83 18.65 3.49 7.63
N CYS A 84 18.04 2.60 8.41
CA CYS A 84 18.42 1.19 8.50
C CYS A 84 17.50 0.25 7.70
N LYS A 85 16.56 0.80 6.94
CA LYS A 85 15.51 0.03 6.26
C LYS A 85 15.99 -0.43 4.90
N ASP A 86 15.65 -1.66 4.53
CA ASP A 86 15.86 -2.16 3.19
C ASP A 86 14.87 -1.52 2.19
N LYS A 87 15.08 -1.76 0.89
CA LYS A 87 14.23 -1.19 -0.17
C LYS A 87 12.75 -1.56 -0.01
N GLU A 88 12.43 -2.78 0.41
CA GLU A 88 11.03 -3.19 0.59
C GLU A 88 10.39 -2.44 1.74
N GLN A 89 11.06 -2.40 2.89
CA GLN A 89 10.58 -1.71 4.07
C GLN A 89 10.37 -0.21 3.78
N LEU A 90 11.28 0.40 3.00
CA LEU A 90 11.14 1.78 2.53
C LEU A 90 9.91 1.97 1.64
N ARG A 91 9.64 1.06 0.70
CA ARG A 91 8.42 1.12 -0.15
C ARG A 91 7.14 1.06 0.68
N VAL A 92 7.09 0.17 1.67
CA VAL A 92 5.92 0.07 2.56
C VAL A 92 5.79 1.33 3.43
N LEU A 93 6.89 1.82 4.00
CA LEU A 93 6.92 3.07 4.77
C LEU A 93 6.46 4.29 3.95
N MET A 94 6.78 4.34 2.65
CA MET A 94 6.28 5.38 1.75
C MET A 94 4.75 5.44 1.73
N GLY A 95 4.09 4.28 1.77
CA GLY A 95 2.65 4.14 1.89
C GLY A 95 2.09 4.58 3.25
N MET A 96 2.81 4.23 4.32
CA MET A 96 2.41 4.62 5.68
C MET A 96 2.51 6.14 5.87
N TYR A 97 3.59 6.78 5.41
CA TYR A 97 3.72 8.24 5.43
C TYR A 97 2.73 8.94 4.49
N LEU A 98 2.33 8.30 3.38
CA LEU A 98 1.21 8.78 2.56
C LEU A 98 -0.11 8.79 3.37
N PHE A 99 -0.41 7.74 4.13
CA PHE A 99 -1.57 7.76 5.01
C PHE A 99 -1.44 8.83 6.11
N ASP A 100 -0.30 8.87 6.80
CA ASP A 100 -0.08 9.79 7.94
C ASP A 100 -0.14 11.26 7.54
N SER A 101 0.40 11.61 6.36
CA SER A 101 0.27 12.97 5.82
C SER A 101 -1.20 13.34 5.59
N ASN A 102 -2.01 12.46 5.01
CA ASN A 102 -3.45 12.68 4.85
C ASN A 102 -4.17 12.85 6.19
N TYR A 103 -3.86 11.98 7.16
CA TYR A 103 -4.43 12.04 8.51
C TYR A 103 -4.05 13.35 9.22
N ALA A 104 -2.80 13.78 9.12
CA ALA A 104 -2.35 15.07 9.65
C ALA A 104 -3.07 16.25 8.96
N LEU A 105 -3.17 16.22 7.63
CA LEU A 105 -3.82 17.26 6.84
C LEU A 105 -5.28 17.46 7.25
N LEU A 106 -6.04 16.36 7.40
CA LEU A 106 -7.45 16.38 7.81
C LEU A 106 -7.71 17.14 9.12
N PHE A 107 -6.76 17.03 10.05
CA PHE A 107 -6.86 17.62 11.37
C PHE A 107 -6.07 18.94 11.51
N GLY A 108 -5.63 19.53 10.40
CA GLY A 108 -4.90 20.81 10.40
C GLY A 108 -3.53 20.74 11.06
N ARG A 109 -2.91 19.57 11.08
CA ARG A 109 -1.58 19.32 11.68
C ARG A 109 -0.48 19.64 10.67
N LYS A 110 -0.23 20.93 10.48
CA LYS A 110 0.62 21.46 9.40
C LYS A 110 2.06 20.95 9.43
N GLN A 111 2.66 20.89 10.63
CA GLN A 111 4.05 20.47 10.80
C GLN A 111 4.19 18.97 10.51
N GLU A 112 3.27 18.17 11.05
CA GLU A 112 3.22 16.73 10.85
C GLU A 112 2.93 16.36 9.40
N PHE A 113 2.01 17.08 8.74
CA PHE A 113 1.73 16.95 7.31
C PHE A 113 2.98 17.22 6.47
N SER A 114 3.64 18.36 6.69
CA SER A 114 4.82 18.76 5.92
C SER A 114 5.98 17.79 6.12
N ALA A 115 6.22 17.34 7.36
CA ALA A 115 7.27 16.39 7.67
C ALA A 115 7.03 15.01 7.06
N ALA A 116 5.79 14.50 7.12
CA ALA A 116 5.44 13.22 6.50
C ALA A 116 5.56 13.27 4.96
N ILE A 117 5.18 14.38 4.33
CA ILE A 117 5.39 14.61 2.88
C ILE A 117 6.88 14.63 2.55
N ALA A 118 7.69 15.37 3.29
CA ALA A 118 9.13 15.43 3.03
C ALA A 118 9.82 14.06 3.12
N LEU A 119 9.46 13.24 4.12
CA LEU A 119 9.96 11.87 4.23
C LEU A 119 9.52 11.00 3.07
N ARG A 120 8.24 11.06 2.68
CA ARG A 120 7.69 10.34 1.53
C ARG A 120 8.45 10.70 0.24
N GLU A 121 8.75 11.98 0.04
CA GLU A 121 9.46 12.49 -1.14
C GLU A 121 10.95 12.09 -1.17
N ALA A 122 11.58 11.90 -0.01
CA ALA A 122 12.99 11.48 0.10
C ALA A 122 13.20 9.96 -0.05
N ILE A 123 12.17 9.14 0.14
CA ILE A 123 12.27 7.68 0.08
C ILE A 123 12.69 7.15 -1.31
N PRO A 124 12.15 7.63 -2.45
CA PRO A 124 12.59 7.19 -3.78
C PRO A 124 14.10 7.28 -4.02
N ASP A 125 14.73 8.37 -3.56
CA ASP A 125 16.18 8.55 -3.72
C ASP A 125 16.96 7.51 -2.90
N ARG A 126 16.52 7.22 -1.67
CA ARG A 126 17.09 6.16 -0.82
C ARG A 126 16.99 4.76 -1.43
N MET A 127 16.02 4.54 -2.32
CA MET A 127 15.83 3.28 -3.03
C MET A 127 16.57 3.21 -4.37
N ASN A 128 17.30 4.27 -4.75
CA ASN A 128 17.89 4.48 -6.08
C ASN A 128 16.83 4.48 -7.21
N LEU A 129 15.63 4.97 -6.90
CA LEU A 129 14.56 5.21 -7.87
C LEU A 129 14.49 6.68 -8.30
N GLY A 130 15.36 7.53 -7.76
CA GLY A 130 15.52 8.93 -8.17
C GLY A 130 15.67 9.05 -9.68
N GLY A 131 14.81 9.86 -10.31
CA GLY A 131 14.77 10.05 -11.77
C GLY A 131 13.94 9.03 -12.55
N ARG A 132 13.74 7.81 -12.03
CA ARG A 132 12.84 6.76 -12.60
C ARG A 132 11.42 6.88 -12.06
N LEU A 133 11.29 7.08 -10.76
CA LEU A 133 10.04 7.39 -10.08
C LEU A 133 9.99 8.89 -9.77
N LYS A 134 9.36 9.67 -10.65
CA LYS A 134 9.22 11.11 -10.46
C LYS A 134 7.97 11.39 -9.62
N ILE A 135 8.18 11.71 -8.35
CA ILE A 135 7.12 12.26 -7.52
C ILE A 135 7.01 13.76 -7.82
N LYS A 136 5.88 14.16 -8.39
CA LYS A 136 5.45 15.56 -8.45
C LYS A 136 5.29 16.06 -7.01
N THR A 137 6.10 17.05 -6.67
CA THR A 137 6.14 17.70 -5.37
C THR A 137 5.36 19.00 -5.40
N PHE A 138 4.72 19.35 -4.29
CA PHE A 138 4.10 20.66 -4.16
C PHE A 138 5.16 21.76 -4.18
N THR A 139 4.83 22.92 -4.76
CA THR A 139 5.64 24.11 -4.47
C THR A 139 5.50 24.50 -2.99
N PRO A 140 6.47 25.23 -2.41
CA PRO A 140 6.35 25.71 -1.03
C PRO A 140 5.06 26.51 -0.77
N ASP A 141 4.63 27.32 -1.74
CA ASP A 141 3.40 28.11 -1.65
C ASP A 141 2.13 27.24 -1.72
N GLU A 142 2.09 26.24 -2.61
CA GLU A 142 0.97 25.29 -2.66
C GLU A 142 0.89 24.46 -1.38
N LEU A 143 2.04 23.97 -0.88
CA LEU A 143 2.10 23.20 0.36
C LEU A 143 1.61 24.03 1.54
N LYS A 144 2.08 25.29 1.65
CA LYS A 144 1.64 26.23 2.67
C LYS A 144 0.14 26.49 2.55
N LYS A 145 -0.37 26.73 1.34
CA LYS A 145 -1.80 26.98 1.08
C LYS A 145 -2.66 25.81 1.55
N ILE A 146 -2.28 24.58 1.19
CA ILE A 146 -2.96 23.34 1.58
C ILE A 146 -2.92 23.15 3.10
N ALA A 147 -1.75 23.33 3.72
CA ALA A 147 -1.58 23.19 5.15
C ALA A 147 -2.36 24.28 5.93
N ASP A 148 -2.41 25.50 5.41
CA ASP A 148 -3.04 26.64 6.10
C ASP A 148 -4.55 26.55 6.16
N ASN A 149 -5.19 26.03 5.12
CA ASN A 149 -6.63 25.83 5.07
C ASN A 149 -6.98 24.48 4.41
N PRO A 150 -6.83 23.36 5.13
CA PRO A 150 -7.06 22.01 4.59
C PRO A 150 -8.54 21.68 4.36
N ASP A 151 -9.45 22.48 4.94
CA ASP A 151 -10.89 22.32 4.75
C ASP A 151 -11.40 23.06 3.49
N ASP A 152 -10.58 23.91 2.88
CA ASP A 152 -10.91 24.59 1.61
C ASP A 152 -11.01 23.59 0.44
N PRO A 153 -12.14 23.58 -0.29
CA PRO A 153 -12.33 22.66 -1.41
C PRO A 153 -11.26 22.78 -2.50
N ALA A 154 -10.81 23.98 -2.85
CA ALA A 154 -9.81 24.17 -3.90
C ALA A 154 -8.42 23.65 -3.47
N ASN A 155 -8.09 23.77 -2.18
CA ASN A 155 -6.88 23.18 -1.62
C ASN A 155 -6.93 21.65 -1.60
N ARG A 156 -8.09 21.08 -1.26
CA ARG A 156 -8.31 19.62 -1.32
C ARG A 156 -8.20 19.11 -2.76
N ASP A 157 -8.81 19.79 -3.71
CA ASP A 157 -8.74 19.44 -5.13
C ASP A 157 -7.30 19.54 -5.66
N LEU A 158 -6.55 20.56 -5.24
CA LEU A 158 -5.13 20.68 -5.57
C LEU A 158 -4.31 19.50 -5.02
N TYR A 159 -4.51 19.14 -3.76
CA TYR A 159 -3.85 17.99 -3.16
C TYR A 159 -4.18 16.69 -3.91
N VAL A 160 -5.47 16.45 -4.15
CA VAL A 160 -5.98 15.29 -4.89
C VAL A 160 -5.37 15.21 -6.28
N LYS A 161 -5.26 16.34 -6.99
CA LYS A 161 -4.62 16.42 -8.32
C LYS A 161 -3.18 15.90 -8.28
N TYR A 162 -2.38 16.27 -7.28
CA TYR A 162 -1.02 15.78 -7.13
C TYR A 162 -0.97 14.28 -6.83
N VAL A 163 -1.86 13.77 -5.97
CA VAL A 163 -1.94 12.33 -5.67
C VAL A 163 -2.29 11.53 -6.92
N VAL A 164 -3.33 11.93 -7.66
CA VAL A 164 -3.76 11.27 -8.90
C VAL A 164 -2.67 11.33 -9.96
N ALA A 165 -2.04 12.49 -10.16
CA ALA A 165 -0.97 12.65 -11.14
C ALA A 165 0.25 11.79 -10.81
N ASN A 166 0.63 11.68 -9.54
CA ASN A 166 1.72 10.81 -9.09
C ASN A 166 1.39 9.33 -9.30
N MET A 167 0.14 8.93 -9.02
CA MET A 167 -0.31 7.56 -9.24
C MET A 167 -0.29 7.21 -10.72
N GLN A 168 -0.79 8.08 -11.60
CA GLN A 168 -0.77 7.88 -13.05
C GLN A 168 0.66 7.76 -13.61
N ASP A 169 1.57 8.64 -13.20
CA ASP A 169 2.96 8.59 -13.62
C ASP A 169 3.65 7.30 -13.15
N SER A 170 3.38 6.89 -11.91
CA SER A 170 3.90 5.63 -11.34
C SER A 170 3.36 4.42 -12.09
N LEU A 171 2.05 4.39 -12.40
CA LEU A 171 1.42 3.33 -13.18
C LEU A 171 2.05 3.22 -14.56
N GLN A 172 2.29 4.35 -15.23
CA GLN A 172 2.95 4.35 -16.53
C GLN A 172 4.34 3.72 -16.41
N ALA A 173 5.18 4.25 -15.52
CA ALA A 173 6.55 3.75 -15.38
C ALA A 173 6.59 2.26 -15.00
N ALA A 174 5.66 1.80 -14.15
CA ALA A 174 5.51 0.39 -13.77
C ALA A 174 5.25 -0.56 -14.95
N LYS A 175 4.77 -0.07 -16.11
CA LYS A 175 4.54 -0.91 -17.32
C LYS A 175 5.82 -1.54 -17.85
N SER A 176 6.98 -0.98 -17.51
CA SER A 176 8.28 -1.43 -17.99
C SER A 176 9.35 -1.56 -16.90
N ASP A 177 9.01 -1.20 -15.66
CA ASP A 177 9.94 -1.15 -14.54
C ASP A 177 9.42 -1.96 -13.35
N GLN A 178 10.07 -3.09 -13.07
CA GLN A 178 9.69 -3.97 -11.98
C GLN A 178 9.83 -3.29 -10.61
N GLU A 179 10.91 -2.54 -10.36
CA GLU A 179 11.12 -1.92 -9.04
C GLU A 179 10.07 -0.84 -8.77
N ILE A 180 9.56 -0.18 -9.81
CA ILE A 180 8.44 0.77 -9.67
C ILE A 180 7.12 0.02 -9.42
N MET A 181 6.84 -1.07 -10.14
CA MET A 181 5.65 -1.90 -9.85
C MET A 181 5.65 -2.38 -8.40
N GLU A 182 6.79 -2.90 -7.97
CA GLU A 182 7.09 -3.27 -6.59
C GLU A 182 6.84 -2.13 -5.60
N ALA A 183 7.36 -0.92 -5.88
CA ALA A 183 7.12 0.26 -5.07
C ALA A 183 5.63 0.62 -4.98
N MET A 184 4.88 0.52 -6.07
CA MET A 184 3.46 0.82 -6.08
C MET A 184 2.67 -0.13 -5.18
N VAL A 185 2.82 -1.44 -5.39
CA VAL A 185 2.05 -2.44 -4.63
C VAL A 185 2.37 -2.34 -3.14
N ASP A 186 3.64 -2.14 -2.79
CA ASP A 186 4.09 -2.01 -1.41
C ASP A 186 3.62 -0.71 -0.76
N THR A 187 3.56 0.39 -1.52
CA THR A 187 2.99 1.67 -1.06
C THR A 187 1.50 1.52 -0.75
N PHE A 188 0.74 0.85 -1.62
CA PHE A 188 -0.68 0.58 -1.36
C PHE A 188 -0.85 -0.30 -0.12
N TYR A 189 -0.02 -1.34 0.03
CA TYR A 189 -0.03 -2.19 1.21
C TYR A 189 0.22 -1.38 2.50
N GLY A 190 1.25 -0.53 2.49
CA GLY A 190 1.58 0.32 3.64
C GLY A 190 0.46 1.30 4.02
N ALA A 191 -0.17 1.94 3.03
CA ALA A 191 -1.27 2.87 3.25
C ALA A 191 -2.50 2.17 3.86
N VAL A 192 -2.82 0.97 3.37
CA VAL A 192 -3.93 0.15 3.90
C VAL A 192 -3.61 -0.36 5.31
N LEU A 193 -2.40 -0.85 5.54
CA LEU A 193 -1.95 -1.33 6.84
C LEU A 193 -2.06 -0.22 7.90
N GLU A 194 -1.55 0.98 7.59
CA GLU A 194 -1.60 2.12 8.50
C GLU A 194 -3.03 2.62 8.74
N GLY A 195 -3.83 2.71 7.68
CA GLY A 195 -5.22 3.17 7.79
C GLY A 195 -6.08 2.28 8.69
N VAL A 196 -5.96 0.96 8.54
CA VAL A 196 -6.67 0.00 9.40
C VAL A 196 -6.16 0.09 10.84
N TYR A 197 -4.84 0.18 11.04
CA TYR A 197 -4.25 0.31 12.37
C TYR A 197 -4.79 1.54 13.11
N VAL A 198 -4.71 2.71 12.49
CA VAL A 198 -5.15 3.99 13.06
C VAL A 198 -6.66 3.96 13.32
N ALA A 199 -7.47 3.50 12.37
CA ALA A 199 -8.92 3.39 12.54
C ALA A 199 -9.30 2.50 13.74
N CYS A 200 -8.66 1.33 13.87
CA CYS A 200 -8.95 0.43 14.98
C CYS A 200 -8.49 0.97 16.34
N LYS A 201 -7.29 1.57 16.43
CA LYS A 201 -6.80 2.16 17.69
C LYS A 201 -7.69 3.31 18.15
N LEU A 202 -8.10 4.18 17.23
CA LEU A 202 -9.03 5.26 17.52
C LEU A 202 -10.41 4.74 17.94
N ALA A 203 -10.94 3.73 17.25
CA ALA A 203 -12.22 3.12 17.60
C ALA A 203 -12.21 2.48 19.00
N LEU A 204 -11.13 1.77 19.37
CA LEU A 204 -10.97 1.23 20.72
C LEU A 204 -10.90 2.34 21.77
N SER A 205 -10.19 3.44 21.49
CA SER A 205 -10.09 4.57 22.43
C SER A 205 -11.40 5.31 22.61
N ALA A 206 -12.25 5.37 21.58
CA ALA A 206 -13.47 6.17 21.57
C ALA A 206 -14.75 5.35 21.86
N GLY A 207 -14.64 4.03 22.07
CA GLY A 207 -15.75 3.10 22.15
C GLY A 207 -16.28 2.73 20.76
N PRO A 208 -16.09 1.49 20.28
CA PRO A 208 -16.49 1.07 18.94
C PRO A 208 -18.01 1.03 18.77
N GLY A 209 -18.49 1.03 17.53
CA GLY A 209 -19.92 0.94 17.22
C GLY A 209 -20.35 1.74 15.99
N HIS A 210 -21.65 2.01 15.92
CA HIS A 210 -22.33 2.52 14.72
C HIS A 210 -21.71 3.79 14.11
N LYS A 211 -21.14 4.69 14.92
CA LYS A 211 -20.48 5.93 14.45
C LYS A 211 -19.27 5.69 13.54
N PHE A 212 -18.71 4.48 13.53
CA PHE A 212 -17.56 4.10 12.69
C PHE A 212 -17.95 3.25 11.48
N VAL A 213 -19.23 2.98 11.26
CA VAL A 213 -19.68 2.10 10.16
C VAL A 213 -19.20 2.59 8.81
N ALA A 214 -19.38 3.89 8.51
CA ALA A 214 -18.92 4.46 7.25
C ALA A 214 -17.40 4.35 7.10
N LEU A 215 -16.65 4.69 8.15
CA LEU A 215 -15.18 4.56 8.19
C LEU A 215 -14.74 3.13 7.90
N PHE A 216 -15.29 2.13 8.60
CA PHE A 216 -14.88 0.74 8.42
C PHE A 216 -15.35 0.13 7.09
N ASN A 217 -16.48 0.58 6.54
CA ASN A 217 -16.90 0.19 5.19
C ASN A 217 -15.99 0.76 4.11
N ASP A 218 -15.52 1.99 4.28
CA ASP A 218 -14.50 2.56 3.41
C ASP A 218 -13.17 1.80 3.50
N GLN A 219 -12.71 1.44 4.70
CA GLN A 219 -11.54 0.56 4.86
C GLN A 219 -11.75 -0.79 4.17
N ALA A 220 -12.94 -1.38 4.29
CA ALA A 220 -13.28 -2.64 3.61
C ALA A 220 -13.19 -2.52 2.09
N MET A 221 -13.70 -1.42 1.52
CA MET A 221 -13.63 -1.15 0.07
C MET A 221 -12.19 -1.01 -0.42
N ARG A 222 -11.35 -0.29 0.33
CA ARG A 222 -9.92 -0.13 0.01
C ARG A 222 -9.17 -1.46 0.07
N LEU A 223 -9.44 -2.25 1.11
CA LEU A 223 -8.89 -3.59 1.26
C LEU A 223 -9.34 -4.54 0.14
N ASP A 224 -10.61 -4.44 -0.29
CA ASP A 224 -11.15 -5.24 -1.40
C ASP A 224 -10.44 -4.92 -2.70
N LYS A 225 -10.29 -3.63 -3.05
CA LYS A 225 -9.51 -3.21 -4.22
C LYS A 225 -8.08 -3.71 -4.17
N PHE A 226 -7.44 -3.65 -3.00
CA PHE A 226 -6.10 -4.18 -2.85
C PHE A 226 -6.07 -5.72 -2.96
N GLN A 227 -7.06 -6.43 -2.43
CA GLN A 227 -7.19 -7.88 -2.60
C GLN A 227 -7.46 -8.26 -4.06
N GLU A 228 -8.25 -7.48 -4.79
CA GLU A 228 -8.46 -7.65 -6.24
C GLU A 228 -7.16 -7.41 -7.00
N ALA A 229 -6.40 -6.38 -6.64
CA ALA A 229 -5.08 -6.13 -7.20
C ALA A 229 -4.16 -7.33 -6.96
N LEU A 230 -4.06 -7.85 -5.73
CA LEU A 230 -3.30 -9.06 -5.43
C LEU A 230 -3.82 -10.28 -6.20
N GLY A 231 -5.14 -10.43 -6.31
CA GLY A 231 -5.81 -11.52 -7.00
C GLY A 231 -5.58 -11.50 -8.51
N ALA A 232 -5.38 -10.32 -9.09
CA ALA A 232 -5.10 -10.15 -10.51
C ALA A 232 -3.75 -10.76 -10.94
N TYR A 233 -2.89 -11.10 -9.97
CA TYR A 233 -1.60 -11.76 -10.15
C TYR A 233 -1.66 -13.28 -9.85
N THR A 234 -2.84 -13.81 -9.56
CA THR A 234 -3.02 -15.24 -9.27
C THR A 234 -2.78 -16.08 -10.52
N GLY A 235 -2.00 -17.16 -10.39
CA GLY A 235 -1.73 -18.12 -11.46
C GLY A 235 -0.39 -17.94 -12.17
N ASP A 236 0.34 -16.86 -11.86
CA ASP A 236 1.72 -16.63 -12.31
C ASP A 236 2.64 -16.51 -11.08
N PRO A 237 3.57 -17.48 -10.86
CA PRO A 237 4.44 -17.49 -9.69
C PRO A 237 5.39 -16.28 -9.59
N GLU A 238 5.83 -15.71 -10.72
CA GLU A 238 6.72 -14.54 -10.72
C GLU A 238 5.95 -13.31 -10.25
N LEU A 239 4.74 -13.14 -10.76
CA LEU A 239 3.83 -12.07 -10.35
C LEU A 239 3.35 -12.20 -8.90
N ASP A 240 3.05 -13.43 -8.46
CA ASP A 240 2.67 -13.73 -7.09
C ASP A 240 3.76 -13.34 -6.09
N GLY A 241 5.02 -13.64 -6.46
CA GLY A 241 6.22 -13.25 -5.72
C GLY A 241 6.43 -11.74 -5.71
N LEU A 242 6.21 -11.07 -6.85
CA LEU A 242 6.35 -9.62 -7.00
C LEU A 242 5.41 -8.87 -6.03
N VAL A 243 4.14 -9.29 -5.96
CA VAL A 243 3.16 -8.64 -5.08
C VAL A 243 3.12 -9.21 -3.67
N LYS A 244 3.91 -10.25 -3.40
CA LYS A 244 4.01 -10.95 -2.12
C LYS A 244 2.66 -11.42 -1.59
N ARG A 245 1.78 -11.88 -2.50
CA ARG A 245 0.41 -12.25 -2.14
C ARG A 245 0.38 -13.29 -1.04
N THR A 246 1.23 -14.31 -1.12
CA THR A 246 1.33 -15.39 -0.11
C THR A 246 1.69 -14.89 1.29
N GLN A 247 2.39 -13.75 1.39
CA GLN A 247 2.73 -13.10 2.67
C GLN A 247 1.63 -12.15 3.15
N ARG A 248 1.03 -11.38 2.23
CA ARG A 248 0.04 -10.33 2.54
C ARG A 248 -1.38 -10.85 2.76
N GLN A 249 -1.79 -11.84 1.97
CA GLN A 249 -3.16 -12.35 2.01
C GLN A 249 -3.54 -12.97 3.36
N PRO A 250 -2.67 -13.73 4.05
CA PRO A 250 -2.98 -14.22 5.40
C PRO A 250 -3.23 -13.12 6.44
N VAL A 251 -2.60 -11.95 6.25
CA VAL A 251 -2.79 -10.78 7.12
C VAL A 251 -4.13 -10.10 6.81
N LEU A 252 -4.41 -9.86 5.54
CA LEU A 252 -5.54 -9.01 5.12
C LEU A 252 -6.87 -9.76 5.03
N LYS A 253 -6.87 -11.04 4.62
CA LYS A 253 -8.09 -11.81 4.40
C LYS A 253 -8.98 -11.90 5.66
N PRO A 254 -8.45 -12.19 6.86
CA PRO A 254 -9.27 -12.21 8.07
C PRO A 254 -9.88 -10.85 8.39
N VAL A 255 -9.16 -9.75 8.11
CA VAL A 255 -9.63 -8.39 8.32
C VAL A 255 -10.80 -8.07 7.39
N ILE A 256 -10.65 -8.41 6.11
CA ILE A 256 -11.69 -8.22 5.08
C ILE A 256 -12.95 -9.02 5.42
N GLU A 257 -12.79 -10.28 5.81
CA GLU A 257 -13.91 -11.13 6.22
C GLU A 257 -14.68 -10.52 7.39
N ILE A 258 -13.99 -10.07 8.45
CA ILE A 258 -14.63 -9.41 9.60
C ILE A 258 -15.39 -8.16 9.17
N LEU A 259 -14.74 -7.26 8.41
CA LEU A 259 -15.35 -6.01 7.97
C LEU A 259 -16.62 -6.25 7.12
N LYS A 260 -16.58 -7.24 6.21
CA LYS A 260 -17.72 -7.61 5.37
C LYS A 260 -18.86 -8.25 6.16
N THR A 261 -18.55 -9.22 7.02
CA THR A 261 -19.57 -9.91 7.84
C THR A 261 -20.29 -8.92 8.76
N ARG A 262 -19.55 -7.94 9.30
CA ARG A 262 -20.11 -6.92 10.20
C ARG A 262 -20.65 -5.70 9.50
N LYS A 263 -20.44 -5.55 8.19
CA LYS A 263 -20.82 -4.36 7.40
C LYS A 263 -20.35 -3.07 8.07
N GLY A 264 -19.11 -3.08 8.58
CA GLY A 264 -18.50 -1.95 9.29
C GLY A 264 -18.98 -1.73 10.73
N ASN A 265 -20.04 -2.40 11.20
CA ASN A 265 -20.51 -2.27 12.59
C ASN A 265 -19.77 -3.23 13.51
N LEU A 266 -18.55 -2.85 13.88
CA LEU A 266 -17.65 -3.72 14.63
C LEU A 266 -17.88 -3.64 16.15
N PRO A 267 -18.15 -4.76 16.85
CA PRO A 267 -18.00 -4.82 18.30
C PRO A 267 -16.51 -4.78 18.68
N GLU A 268 -16.22 -4.45 19.94
CA GLU A 268 -14.84 -4.33 20.45
C GLU A 268 -13.98 -5.57 20.22
N ALA A 269 -14.56 -6.76 20.40
CA ALA A 269 -13.87 -8.03 20.17
C ALA A 269 -13.36 -8.16 18.72
N ASP A 270 -14.14 -7.70 17.75
CA ASP A 270 -13.77 -7.76 16.34
C ASP A 270 -12.71 -6.70 15.99
N VAL A 271 -12.80 -5.50 16.58
CA VAL A 271 -11.75 -4.48 16.42
C VAL A 271 -10.41 -4.98 16.98
N LYS A 272 -10.42 -5.62 18.17
CA LYS A 272 -9.23 -6.27 18.76
C LYS A 272 -8.70 -7.38 17.87
N LYS A 273 -9.58 -8.19 17.27
CA LYS A 273 -9.20 -9.27 16.36
C LYS A 273 -8.51 -8.73 15.10
N ILE A 274 -9.06 -7.68 14.48
CA ILE A 274 -8.41 -7.00 13.34
C ILE A 274 -7.02 -6.49 13.74
N LEU A 275 -6.90 -5.80 14.87
CA LEU A 275 -5.60 -5.30 15.34
C LEU A 275 -4.57 -6.40 15.57
N SER A 276 -5.01 -7.57 16.05
CA SER A 276 -4.11 -8.71 16.28
C SER A 276 -3.42 -9.20 14.99
N SER A 277 -4.03 -8.97 13.82
CA SER A 277 -3.40 -9.25 12.51
C SER A 277 -2.50 -8.11 12.05
N ILE A 278 -2.92 -6.86 12.27
CA ILE A 278 -2.30 -5.67 11.66
C ILE A 278 -1.10 -5.15 12.47
N GLU A 279 -1.22 -5.12 13.80
CA GLU A 279 -0.21 -4.52 14.68
C GLU A 279 1.15 -5.24 14.63
N PRO A 280 1.24 -6.58 14.58
CA PRO A 280 2.52 -7.27 14.43
C PRO A 280 3.22 -6.93 13.11
N GLU A 281 2.49 -6.82 12.01
CA GLU A 281 3.05 -6.45 10.70
C GLU A 281 3.55 -5.01 10.71
N ARG A 282 2.75 -4.07 11.24
CA ARG A 282 3.15 -2.67 11.41
C ARG A 282 4.43 -2.56 12.24
N LYS A 283 4.53 -3.32 13.34
CA LYS A 283 5.66 -3.26 14.27
C LYS A 283 7.01 -3.61 13.61
N LYS A 284 7.01 -4.46 12.58
CA LYS A 284 8.23 -4.80 11.81
C LYS A 284 8.82 -3.59 11.07
N LEU A 285 7.99 -2.59 10.76
CA LEU A 285 8.35 -1.45 9.92
C LEU A 285 8.68 -0.20 10.75
N VAL A 286 7.95 0.03 11.83
CA VAL A 286 8.02 1.28 12.63
C VAL A 286 9.06 1.25 13.75
N GLY A 287 9.86 0.20 13.84
CA GLY A 287 10.97 0.12 14.79
C GLY A 287 12.05 1.14 14.45
N LYS A 288 12.46 1.93 15.46
CA LYS A 288 13.62 2.83 15.32
C LYS A 288 14.87 2.05 14.97
N CYS A 289 15.68 2.64 14.10
CA CYS A 289 17.03 2.21 13.83
C CYS A 289 17.86 2.31 15.10
N LYS A 290 18.77 1.35 15.25
CA LYS A 290 19.72 1.30 16.36
C LYS A 290 20.97 2.10 16.02
#